data_AF-A0A7J3XE11-F1
#
_entry.id   AF-A0A7J3XE11-F1
#
_cell.length_a   1.000
_cell.length_b   1.000
_cell.length_c   1.000
_cell.angle_alpha   90.00
_cell.angle_beta   90.00
_cell.angle_gamma   90.00
#
_symmetry.space_group_name_H-M   'P 1'
#
loop_
_entity.id
_entity.type
_entity.pdbx_description
1 polymer ?
#
loop_
_entity_poly.entity_id
_entity_poly.type
_entity_poly.pdbx_seq_one_letter_code
_entity_poly.pdbx_strand_id
1 'polypeptide(L)' 'MKLKFGKFEYEAEVRRGEELRDVLRDPQTICEDFDAYYIFRDVYEDEEDRESAKRAGVRYDITIIP' A
#
# COMPACT_ATOMS: atom_id res chain seq x y z
N MET A 1 8.22 -5.10 2.17
CA MET A 1 8.80 -3.87 2.77
C MET A 1 8.13 -3.64 4.13
N LYS A 2 8.83 -3.01 5.10
CA LYS A 2 8.27 -2.65 6.41
C LYS A 2 8.22 -1.15 6.59
N LEU A 3 7.15 -0.64 7.20
CA LEU A 3 6.97 0.77 7.54
C LEU A 3 6.73 0.89 9.05
N LYS A 4 7.51 1.75 9.70
CA LYS A 4 7.25 2.16 11.08
C LYS A 4 6.48 3.47 11.07
N PHE A 5 5.31 3.49 11.70
CA PHE A 5 4.48 4.68 11.84
C PHE A 5 3.97 4.76 13.28
N GLY A 6 4.26 5.87 13.96
CA GLY A 6 4.09 5.97 15.41
C GLY A 6 4.82 4.84 16.16
N LYS A 7 4.04 4.07 16.93
CA LYS A 7 4.53 2.90 17.70
C LYS A 7 4.33 1.56 16.98
N PHE A 8 3.74 1.56 15.79
CA PHE A 8 3.38 0.34 15.06
C PHE A 8 4.35 0.06 13.90
N GLU A 9 4.43 -1.21 13.53
CA GLU A 9 5.13 -1.69 12.34
C GLU A 9 4.12 -2.35 11.42
N TYR A 10 4.15 -1.95 10.15
CA TYR A 10 3.28 -2.45 9.10
C TYR A 10 4.11 -3.18 8.05
N GLU A 11 3.57 -4.28 7.55
CA GLU A 11 4.11 -5.00 6.41
C GLU A 11 3.36 -4.61 5.14
N ALA A 12 4.11 -4.34 4.07
CA ALA A 12 3.51 -3.98 2.80
C ALA A 12 2.87 -5.19 2.12
N GLU A 13 1.67 -5.00 1.60
CA GLU A 13 1.22 -5.77 0.44
C GLU A 13 1.93 -5.24 -0.80
N VAL A 14 2.46 -6.14 -1.62
CA VAL A 14 3.20 -5.80 -2.82
C VAL A 14 2.29 -5.95 -4.03
N ARG A 15 2.13 -4.89 -4.82
CA ARG A 15 1.57 -5.02 -6.17
C ARG A 15 2.67 -5.30 -7.15
N ARG A 16 2.51 -6.35 -7.93
CA ARG A 16 3.44 -6.78 -8.98
C ARG A 16 3.07 -6.13 -10.31
N GLY A 17 4.09 -5.87 -11.13
CA GLY A 17 3.92 -5.26 -12.46
C GLY A 17 3.03 -6.12 -13.37
N GLU A 18 3.19 -7.45 -13.30
CA GLU A 18 2.35 -8.40 -14.03
C GLU A 18 0.85 -8.24 -13.73
N GLU A 19 0.49 -7.89 -12.50
CA GLU A 19 -0.92 -7.69 -12.10
C GLU A 19 -1.54 -6.42 -12.69
N LEU A 20 -0.73 -5.54 -13.28
CA LEU A 20 -1.17 -4.26 -13.86
C LEU A 20 -1.34 -4.34 -15.39
N ARG A 21 -1.10 -5.49 -16.04
CA ARG A 21 -1.15 -5.62 -17.51
C ARG A 21 -2.42 -5.03 -18.13
N ASP A 22 -3.58 -5.27 -17.52
CA ASP A 22 -4.87 -4.84 -18.08
C ASP A 22 -5.09 -3.32 -18.05
N VAL A 23 -4.30 -2.58 -17.25
CA VAL A 23 -4.43 -1.11 -17.12
C VAL A 23 -3.28 -0.35 -17.79
N LEU A 24 -2.32 -1.06 -18.38
CA LEU A 24 -1.19 -0.45 -19.07
C LEU A 24 -1.54 -0.12 -20.52
N ARG A 25 -1.01 1.02 -21.00
CA ARG A 25 -1.13 1.40 -22.40
C ARG A 25 -0.43 0.41 -23.33
N ASP A 26 0.70 -0.14 -22.91
CA ASP A 26 1.47 -1.14 -23.66
C ASP A 26 1.97 -2.25 -22.72
N PRO A 27 1.16 -3.29 -22.44
CA PRO A 27 1.53 -4.34 -21.50
C PRO A 27 2.62 -5.28 -22.02
N GLN A 28 2.92 -5.25 -23.32
CA GLN A 28 3.98 -6.09 -23.91
C GLN A 28 5.38 -5.60 -23.53
N THR A 29 5.52 -4.38 -23.01
CA THR A 29 6.80 -3.84 -22.54
C THR A 29 7.24 -4.40 -21.19
N ILE A 30 6.35 -5.11 -20.47
CA ILE A 30 6.74 -5.84 -19.27
C ILE A 30 7.42 -7.14 -19.69
N CYS A 31 8.75 -7.09 -19.69
CA CYS A 31 9.62 -8.24 -19.98
C CYS A 31 9.97 -9.05 -18.72
N GLU A 32 9.97 -8.40 -17.55
CA GLU A 32 10.27 -9.00 -16.25
C GLU A 32 9.31 -8.43 -15.21
N ASP A 33 8.88 -9.28 -14.27
CA ASP A 33 7.97 -8.86 -13.20
C ASP A 33 8.72 -8.11 -12.10
N PHE A 34 8.14 -7.01 -11.64
CA PHE A 34 8.76 -6.09 -10.68
C PHE A 34 7.75 -5.66 -9.61
N ASP A 35 8.25 -5.11 -8.49
CA ASP A 35 7.40 -4.49 -7.49
C ASP A 35 6.93 -3.12 -8.02
N ALA A 36 5.67 -3.02 -8.41
CA ALA A 36 5.09 -1.80 -8.96
C ALA A 36 4.79 -0.77 -7.87
N TYR A 37 4.26 -1.21 -6.72
CA TYR A 37 4.11 -0.39 -5.52
C TYR A 37 3.93 -1.24 -4.27
N TYR A 38 4.18 -0.62 -3.12
CA TYR A 38 4.01 -1.18 -1.79
C TYR A 38 2.86 -0.46 -1.09
N ILE A 39 1.82 -1.18 -0.68
CA ILE A 39 0.69 -0.61 0.06
C ILE A 39 0.67 -1.10 1.51
N PHE A 40 0.58 -0.15 2.44
CA PHE A 40 0.35 -0.37 3.85
C PHE A 40 -1.08 0.06 4.16
N ARG A 41 -1.92 -0.90 4.58
CA ARG A 41 -3.35 -0.63 4.80
C ARG A 41 -3.65 -0.41 6.26
N ASP A 42 -4.72 0.35 6.52
CA ASP A 42 -5.22 0.61 7.87
C ASP A 42 -4.13 1.13 8.81
N VAL A 43 -3.39 2.13 8.32
CA VAL A 43 -2.28 2.76 9.05
C VAL A 43 -2.83 3.81 10.01
N TYR A 44 -2.30 3.84 11.24
CA TYR A 44 -2.68 4.78 12.29
C TYR A 44 -1.48 5.05 13.21
N GLU A 45 -1.40 6.26 13.76
CA GLU A 45 -0.25 6.68 14.58
C GLU A 45 -0.29 6.09 15.99
N ASP A 46 -1.49 6.05 16.57
CA ASP A 46 -1.81 5.49 17.87
C ASP A 46 -3.24 4.87 17.87
N GLU A 47 -3.70 4.35 19.01
CA GLU A 47 -5.03 3.73 19.10
C GLU A 47 -6.17 4.77 19.09
N GLU A 48 -5.91 6.02 19.47
CA GLU A 48 -6.93 7.08 19.44
C GLU A 48 -7.21 7.52 18.00
N ASP A 49 -6.17 7.62 17.18
CA ASP A 49 -6.26 7.84 15.73
C ASP A 49 -7.06 6.72 15.07
N ARG A 50 -6.73 5.45 15.39
CA ARG A 50 -7.45 4.28 14.89
C ARG A 50 -8.94 4.32 15.21
N GLU A 51 -9.30 4.57 16.47
CA GLU A 51 -10.71 4.63 16.88
C GLU A 51 -11.43 5.84 16.27
N SER A 52 -10.72 6.96 16.05
CA SER A 52 -11.26 8.13 15.37
C SER A 52 -11.55 7.85 13.89
N ALA A 53 -10.62 7.21 13.17
CA ALA A 53 -10.80 6.79 11.78
C ALA A 53 -11.99 5.82 11.65
N LYS A 54 -12.08 4.83 12.55
CA LYS A 54 -13.18 3.87 12.61
C LYS A 54 -14.53 4.53 12.86
N ARG A 55 -14.63 5.48 13.81
CA ARG A 55 -15.86 6.25 14.08
C ARG A 55 -16.29 7.09 12.88
N ALA A 56 -15.32 7.65 12.16
CA ALA A 56 -15.57 8.43 10.94
C ALA A 56 -15.85 7.55 9.71
N GLY A 57 -15.66 6.22 9.82
CA GLY A 57 -15.84 5.29 8.70
C GLY A 57 -14.77 5.47 7.61
N VAL A 58 -13.58 5.96 7.97
CA VAL A 58 -12.46 6.17 7.04
C VAL A 58 -11.31 5.23 7.35
N ARG A 59 -10.45 5.00 6.36
CA ARG A 59 -9.21 4.24 6.47
C ARG A 59 -8.09 5.00 5.81
N TYR A 60 -6.92 5.04 6.45
CA TYR A 60 -5.70 5.57 5.85
C TYR A 60 -4.85 4.43 5.33
N ASP A 61 -4.45 4.54 4.07
CA ASP A 61 -3.50 3.65 3.43
C ASP A 61 -2.31 4.48 2.94
N ILE A 62 -1.10 3.94 3.07
CA ILE A 62 0.11 4.55 2.53
C ILE A 62 0.58 3.70 1.36
N THR A 63 0.76 4.32 0.20
CA THR A 63 1.33 3.65 -0.98
C THR A 63 2.68 4.29 -1.32
N ILE A 64 3.71 3.46 -1.47
CA ILE A 64 5.04 3.88 -1.93
C ILE A 64 5.24 3.31 -3.33
N ILE A 65 5.50 4.21 -4.28
CA ILE A 65 5.85 3.88 -5.67
C ILE A 65 7.37 4.09 -5.80
N PRO A 66 8.16 3.05 -6.11
CA PRO A 66 9.62 3.10 -6.19
C PRO A 66 10.13 3.88 -7.41
#